data_AF-A0A7J2Y5Y3-F1
#
_entry.id   AF-A0A7J2Y5Y3-F1
#
_cell.length_a   1.000
_cell.length_b   1.000
_cell.length_c   1.000
_cell.angle_alpha   90.00
_cell.angle_beta   90.00
_cell.angle_gamma   90.00
#
_symmetry.space_group_name_H-M   'P 1'
#
loop_
_entity.id
_entity.type
_entity.pdbx_description
1 polymer ?
#
loop_
_entity_poly.entity_id
_entity_poly.type
_entity_poly.pdbx_seq_one_letter_code
_entity_poly.pdbx_strand_id
1 'polypeptide(L)'
;MLGRRTVLLIRSSLLFLLSVLLVMGFYYHDRFYSLGVVPLLLGGGLLTFLVITAARAITGTSVLPRQATVDLDLTQTLGERLRAGTNVLEIAPVTPDVPSVGEVARVRTDRGAEFARLRTADCIRRYVSEVSEDEAQRAGYPSAAAFAKVATGDWGLQAEDVVALIEFEVLEVPG
;
A
#
# COMPACT_ATOMS: atom_id res chain seq x y z
N MET A 1 9.83 1.68 -11.48
CA MET A 1 8.47 2.27 -11.38
C MET A 1 7.98 2.61 -12.79
N LEU A 2 6.97 1.92 -13.33
CA LEU A 2 6.34 2.36 -14.59
C LEU A 2 5.62 3.69 -14.32
N GLY A 3 5.91 4.72 -15.12
CA GLY A 3 5.31 6.05 -14.92
C GLY A 3 3.78 6.04 -15.04
N ARG A 4 3.10 6.97 -14.34
CA ARG A 4 1.63 7.10 -14.32
C ARG A 4 1.00 7.10 -15.72
N ARG A 5 1.70 7.66 -16.72
CA ARG A 5 1.30 7.64 -18.14
C ARG A 5 1.30 6.24 -18.75
N THR A 6 2.29 5.43 -18.43
CA THR A 6 2.40 4.05 -18.92
C THR A 6 1.29 3.17 -18.36
N VAL A 7 0.94 3.34 -17.09
CA VAL A 7 -0.18 2.62 -16.45
C VAL A 7 -1.51 2.98 -17.10
N LEU A 8 -1.75 4.27 -17.35
CA LEU A 8 -2.95 4.72 -18.06
C LEU A 8 -3.01 4.18 -19.49
N LEU A 9 -1.89 4.18 -20.22
CA LEU A 9 -1.83 3.61 -21.57
C LEU A 9 -2.13 2.11 -21.59
N ILE A 10 -1.54 1.34 -20.66
CA ILE A 10 -1.81 -0.10 -20.54
C ILE A 10 -3.30 -0.32 -20.27
N ARG A 11 -3.88 0.43 -19.32
CA ARG A 11 -5.31 0.33 -18.98
C ARG A 11 -6.21 0.65 -20.17
N SER A 12 -5.95 1.74 -20.87
CA SER A 12 -6.74 2.15 -22.04
C SER A 12 -6.62 1.15 -23.19
N SER A 13 -5.41 0.67 -23.48
CA SER A 13 -5.17 -0.35 -24.51
C SER A 13 -5.88 -1.67 -24.20
N LEU A 14 -5.90 -2.07 -22.93
CA LEU A 14 -6.51 -3.33 -22.52
C LEU A 14 -8.04 -3.25 -22.54
N LEU A 15 -8.62 -2.12 -22.14
CA LEU A 15 -10.05 -1.85 -22.30
C LEU A 15 -10.46 -1.77 -23.78
N PHE A 16 -9.59 -1.19 -24.61
CA PHE A 16 -9.82 -1.14 -26.06
C PHE A 16 -9.81 -2.53 -26.68
N LEU A 17 -8.82 -3.37 -26.36
CA LEU A 17 -8.76 -4.77 -26.79
C LEU A 17 -9.98 -5.56 -26.33
N LEU A 18 -10.43 -5.35 -25.08
CA LEU A 18 -11.65 -5.96 -24.55
C LEU A 18 -12.87 -5.56 -25.37
N SER A 19 -13.00 -4.27 -25.70
CA SER A 19 -14.10 -3.75 -26.53
C SER A 19 -14.09 -4.34 -27.94
N VAL A 20 -12.93 -4.37 -28.61
CA VAL A 20 -12.78 -4.98 -29.94
C VAL A 20 -13.17 -6.46 -29.91
N LEU A 21 -12.74 -7.20 -28.89
CA LEU A 21 -13.07 -8.61 -28.75
C LEU A 21 -14.56 -8.84 -28.52
N LEU A 22 -15.21 -7.97 -27.74
CA LEU A 22 -16.65 -8.00 -27.51
C LEU A 22 -17.42 -7.76 -28.82
N VAL A 23 -17.04 -6.73 -29.58
CA VAL A 23 -17.65 -6.40 -30.88
C VAL A 23 -17.45 -7.53 -31.88
N MET A 24 -16.26 -8.14 -31.93
CA MET A 24 -15.98 -9.32 -32.75
C MET A 24 -16.88 -10.51 -32.38
N GLY A 25 -17.05 -10.77 -31.08
CA GLY A 25 -17.94 -11.83 -30.58
C GLY A 25 -19.39 -11.62 -31.00
N PHE A 26 -19.89 -10.39 -30.93
CA PHE A 26 -21.24 -10.05 -31.42
C PHE A 26 -21.35 -10.10 -32.95
N TYR A 27 -20.34 -9.65 -33.68
CA TYR A 27 -20.37 -9.63 -35.15
C TYR A 27 -20.40 -11.05 -35.73
N TYR A 28 -19.67 -11.99 -35.11
CA TYR A 28 -19.62 -13.39 -35.53
C TYR A 28 -20.54 -14.32 -34.71
N HIS A 29 -21.52 -13.78 -33.98
CA HIS A 29 -22.37 -14.58 -33.07
C HIS A 29 -23.05 -15.76 -33.78
N ASP A 30 -23.52 -15.56 -35.02
CA ASP A 30 -24.20 -16.57 -35.82
C ASP A 30 -23.30 -17.78 -36.15
N ARG A 31 -22.00 -17.55 -36.39
CA ARG A 31 -21.01 -18.63 -36.55
C ARG A 31 -20.58 -19.22 -35.21
N PHE A 32 -20.56 -18.44 -34.14
CA PHE A 32 -20.16 -18.92 -32.81
C PHE A 32 -21.14 -19.94 -32.22
N TYR A 33 -22.45 -19.74 -32.38
CA TYR A 33 -23.44 -20.72 -31.91
C TYR A 33 -23.38 -22.05 -32.69
N SER A 34 -22.85 -22.05 -33.91
CA SER A 34 -22.66 -23.25 -34.72
C SER A 34 -21.41 -24.07 -34.37
N LEU A 35 -20.45 -23.48 -33.64
CA LEU A 35 -19.15 -24.06 -33.31
C LEU A 35 -19.19 -25.04 -32.10
N GLY A 36 -20.34 -25.16 -31.42
CA GLY A 36 -20.53 -26.05 -30.27
C GLY A 36 -20.11 -25.43 -28.92
N VAL A 37 -20.46 -26.11 -27.83
CA VAL A 37 -20.34 -25.60 -26.45
C VAL A 37 -18.88 -25.35 -26.01
N VAL A 38 -17.94 -26.15 -26.51
CA VAL A 38 -16.51 -26.09 -26.13
C VAL A 38 -15.83 -24.77 -26.53
N PRO A 39 -15.89 -24.30 -27.79
CA PRO A 39 -15.32 -23.00 -28.15
C PRO A 39 -16.04 -21.81 -27.50
N LEU A 40 -17.33 -21.93 -27.15
CA LEU A 40 -18.02 -20.93 -26.33
C LEU A 40 -17.44 -20.86 -24.91
N LEU A 41 -17.22 -22.01 -24.27
CA LEU A 41 -16.60 -22.09 -22.94
C LEU A 41 -15.15 -21.58 -22.95
N LEU A 42 -14.38 -21.92 -23.99
CA LEU A 42 -13.00 -21.45 -24.12
C LEU A 42 -12.95 -19.93 -24.37
N GLY A 43 -13.79 -19.41 -25.26
CA GLY A 43 -13.85 -17.97 -25.56
C GLY A 43 -14.39 -17.15 -24.37
N GLY A 44 -15.51 -17.58 -23.80
CA GLY A 44 -16.12 -16.92 -22.63
C GLY A 44 -15.27 -17.06 -21.37
N GLY A 45 -14.67 -18.23 -21.15
CA GLY A 45 -13.74 -18.49 -20.04
C GLY A 45 -12.46 -17.65 -20.16
N LEU A 46 -11.88 -17.57 -21.36
CA LEU A 46 -10.69 -16.73 -21.62
C LEU A 46 -11.00 -15.25 -21.44
N LEU A 47 -12.16 -14.79 -21.93
CA LEU A 47 -12.63 -13.41 -21.74
C LEU A 47 -12.80 -13.09 -20.25
N THR A 48 -13.47 -13.98 -19.51
CA THR A 48 -13.69 -13.82 -18.06
C THR A 48 -12.35 -13.81 -17.32
N PHE A 49 -11.43 -14.70 -17.68
CA PHE A 49 -10.08 -14.75 -17.14
C PHE A 49 -9.31 -13.45 -17.39
N LEU A 50 -9.38 -12.91 -18.61
CA LEU A 50 -8.75 -11.63 -18.96
C LEU A 50 -9.36 -10.47 -18.18
N VAL A 51 -10.69 -10.42 -18.03
CA VAL A 51 -11.38 -9.38 -17.24
C VAL A 51 -10.97 -9.45 -15.77
N ILE A 52 -10.94 -10.64 -15.18
CA ILE A 52 -10.51 -10.83 -13.77
C ILE A 52 -9.03 -10.45 -13.61
N THR A 53 -8.18 -10.87 -14.54
CA THR A 53 -6.74 -10.56 -14.50
C THR A 53 -6.49 -9.06 -14.67
N ALA A 54 -7.22 -8.41 -15.57
CA ALA A 54 -7.21 -6.97 -15.76
C ALA A 54 -7.72 -6.22 -14.52
N ALA A 55 -8.85 -6.66 -13.95
CA ALA A 55 -9.38 -6.10 -12.73
C ALA A 55 -8.35 -6.21 -11.59
N ARG A 56 -7.73 -7.38 -11.39
CA ARG A 56 -6.66 -7.55 -10.39
C ARG A 56 -5.46 -6.63 -10.64
N ALA A 57 -5.05 -6.48 -11.90
CA ALA A 57 -3.95 -5.59 -12.27
C ALA A 57 -4.28 -4.11 -12.04
N ILE A 58 -5.54 -3.70 -12.24
CA ILE A 58 -6.01 -2.32 -12.08
C ILE A 58 -6.28 -1.97 -10.62
N THR A 59 -6.85 -2.90 -9.85
CA THR A 59 -7.25 -2.66 -8.44
C THR A 59 -6.08 -2.75 -7.47
N GLY A 60 -4.85 -3.00 -7.96
CA GLY A 60 -3.68 -3.09 -7.10
C GLY A 60 -3.69 -4.27 -6.14
N THR A 61 -4.64 -5.20 -6.26
CA THR A 61 -4.68 -6.49 -5.56
C THR A 61 -3.70 -7.48 -6.21
N SER A 62 -2.46 -7.04 -6.38
CA SER A 62 -1.36 -7.97 -6.40
C SER A 62 -1.30 -8.63 -5.03
N VAL A 63 -1.76 -9.88 -4.95
CA VAL A 63 -1.51 -10.79 -3.82
C VAL A 63 -0.01 -11.13 -3.69
N LEU A 64 0.81 -10.62 -4.61
CA LEU A 64 2.24 -10.51 -4.39
C LEU A 64 2.46 -9.36 -3.42
N PRO A 65 3.00 -9.62 -2.20
CA PRO A 65 3.29 -8.56 -1.25
C PRO A 65 4.23 -7.61 -1.97
N ARG A 66 3.73 -6.41 -2.28
CA ARG A 66 4.58 -5.31 -2.69
C ARG A 66 5.47 -5.11 -1.47
N GLN A 67 6.72 -5.52 -1.57
CA GLN A 67 7.71 -5.20 -0.56
C GLN A 67 8.03 -3.73 -0.81
N ALA A 68 7.21 -2.80 -0.29
CA ALA A 68 7.69 -1.44 -0.17
C ALA A 68 8.85 -1.49 0.83
N THR A 69 10.05 -1.32 0.30
CA THR A 69 11.19 -0.87 1.07
C THR A 69 10.88 0.56 1.49
N VAL A 70 10.11 0.72 2.56
CA VAL A 70 10.04 1.98 3.28
C VAL A 70 11.32 2.01 4.10
N ASP A 71 12.35 2.70 3.59
CA ASP A 71 13.52 3.04 4.38
C ASP A 71 13.03 4.04 5.44
N LEU A 72 12.56 3.53 6.58
CA LEU A 72 12.29 4.32 7.77
C LEU A 72 13.66 4.73 8.33
N ASP A 73 14.01 6.01 8.17
CA ASP A 73 15.18 6.57 8.83
C ASP A 73 14.94 6.46 10.34
N LEU A 74 15.64 5.52 10.96
CA LEU A 74 15.61 5.27 12.39
C LEU A 74 16.06 6.53 13.11
N THR A 75 15.12 7.34 13.58
CA THR A 75 15.42 8.22 14.71
C THR A 75 15.87 7.30 15.86
N GLN A 76 16.96 7.63 16.56
CA GLN A 76 17.61 6.75 17.55
C GLN A 76 16.62 6.16 18.58
N THR A 77 15.54 6.87 18.86
CA THR A 77 14.42 6.47 19.72
C THR A 77 13.62 5.28 19.18
N LEU A 78 13.46 5.10 17.88
CA LEU A 78 12.70 3.99 17.29
C LEU A 78 13.51 2.68 17.32
N GLY A 79 14.84 2.76 17.18
CA GLY A 79 15.75 1.61 17.27
C GLY A 79 15.84 1.01 18.67
N GLU A 80 15.79 1.83 19.72
CA GLU A 80 15.74 1.36 21.11
C GLU A 80 14.42 0.69 21.44
N ARG A 81 13.29 1.22 20.93
CA ARG A 81 11.95 0.66 21.17
C ARG A 81 11.72 -0.65 20.42
N LEU A 82 12.28 -0.77 19.22
CA LEU A 82 12.33 -2.02 18.48
C LEU A 82 13.14 -3.10 19.22
N ARG A 83 14.29 -2.74 19.79
CA ARG A 83 15.10 -3.68 20.61
C ARG A 83 14.40 -4.11 21.90
N ALA A 84 13.54 -3.26 22.46
CA ALA A 84 12.75 -3.58 23.64
C ALA A 84 11.55 -4.52 23.35
N GLY A 85 11.31 -4.90 22.08
CA GLY A 85 10.24 -5.83 21.70
C GLY A 85 8.82 -5.30 21.94
N THR A 86 8.66 -3.98 22.04
CA THR A 86 7.34 -3.35 22.25
C THR A 86 6.72 -3.02 20.89
N ASN A 87 5.39 -3.14 20.76
CA ASN A 87 4.65 -2.67 19.59
C ASN A 87 5.08 -1.24 19.26
N VAL A 88 5.48 -1.02 18.00
CA VAL A 88 5.99 0.26 17.54
C VAL A 88 4.86 0.96 16.82
N LEU A 89 4.29 1.96 17.50
CA LEU A 89 3.43 2.94 16.86
C LEU A 89 4.33 4.04 16.30
N GLU A 90 4.13 4.38 15.04
CA GLU A 90 4.78 5.53 14.40
C GLU A 90 3.71 6.49 13.89
N ILE A 91 3.97 7.80 14.02
CA ILE A 91 3.12 8.84 13.44
C ILE A 91 3.90 9.48 12.30
N ALA A 92 3.34 9.50 11.11
CA ALA A 92 3.97 10.07 9.93
C ALA A 92 3.00 10.98 9.16
N PRO A 93 3.49 12.00 8.44
CA PRO A 93 2.68 12.76 7.48
C PRO A 93 2.06 11.83 6.42
N VAL A 94 0.83 12.11 5.98
CA VAL A 94 0.22 11.34 4.89
C VAL A 94 0.92 11.67 3.58
N THR A 95 1.86 10.82 3.19
CA THR A 95 2.53 10.82 1.89
C THR A 95 2.04 9.65 1.03
N PRO A 96 2.26 9.64 -0.30
CA PRO A 96 1.95 8.48 -1.13
C PRO A 96 2.71 7.20 -0.76
N ASP A 97 3.73 7.29 0.10
CA ASP A 97 4.60 6.20 0.52
C ASP A 97 4.23 5.59 1.88
N VAL A 98 3.06 5.94 2.44
CA VAL A 98 2.54 5.31 3.67
C VAL A 98 2.25 3.82 3.38
N PRO A 99 2.81 2.88 4.16
CA PRO A 99 2.65 1.45 3.93
C PRO A 99 1.19 1.00 4.14
N SER A 100 0.77 0.02 3.35
CA SER A 100 -0.56 -0.60 3.50
C SER A 100 -0.58 -1.64 4.62
N VAL A 101 -1.75 -1.87 5.23
CA VAL A 101 -1.91 -2.93 6.22
C VAL A 101 -1.50 -4.29 5.64
N GLY A 102 -0.68 -5.03 6.37
CA GLY A 102 -0.08 -6.31 5.96
C GLY A 102 1.21 -6.18 5.13
N GLU A 103 1.62 -4.97 4.77
CA GLU A 103 2.88 -4.73 4.07
C GLU A 103 4.07 -4.89 5.01
N VAL A 104 5.16 -5.49 4.50
CA VAL A 104 6.39 -5.72 5.26
C VAL A 104 7.41 -4.65 4.91
N ALA A 105 7.72 -3.80 5.89
CA ALA A 105 8.77 -2.79 5.82
C ALA A 105 10.10 -3.38 6.32
N ARG A 106 11.19 -2.99 5.67
CA ARG A 106 12.56 -3.30 6.12
C ARG A 106 13.15 -2.05 6.73
N VAL A 107 13.45 -2.11 8.00
CA VAL A 107 14.13 -1.03 8.71
C VAL A 107 15.61 -1.16 8.46
N ARG A 108 16.26 -0.08 8.02
CA ARG A 108 17.72 -0.02 7.87
C ARG A 108 18.29 1.03 8.80
N THR A 109 19.48 0.74 9.30
CA THR A 109 20.28 1.76 10.00
C THR A 109 20.89 2.74 9.00
N ASP A 110 21.34 3.90 9.48
CA ASP A 110 22.08 4.91 8.71
C ASP A 110 23.32 4.34 7.98
N ARG A 111 23.80 3.17 8.41
CA ARG A 111 24.91 2.42 7.79
C ARG A 111 24.46 1.43 6.70
N GLY A 112 23.19 1.43 6.34
CA GLY A 112 22.60 0.58 5.30
C GLY A 112 22.36 -0.89 5.68
N ALA A 113 22.71 -1.30 6.91
CA ALA A 113 22.45 -2.64 7.40
C ALA A 113 20.97 -2.80 7.81
N GLU A 114 20.33 -3.90 7.37
CA GLU A 114 18.97 -4.28 7.73
C GLU A 114 18.91 -4.56 9.24
N PHE A 115 18.10 -3.78 9.96
CA PHE A 115 17.99 -3.79 11.42
C PHE A 115 16.80 -4.61 11.92
N ALA A 116 15.68 -4.57 11.19
CA ALA A 116 14.48 -5.30 11.53
C ALA A 116 13.55 -5.44 10.32
N ARG A 117 12.70 -6.47 10.34
CA ARG A 117 11.54 -6.59 9.47
C ARG A 117 10.28 -6.33 10.27
N LEU A 118 9.48 -5.39 9.80
CA LEU A 118 8.24 -4.96 10.43
C LEU A 118 7.08 -5.26 9.50
N ARG A 119 5.98 -5.76 10.04
CA ARG A 119 4.72 -5.88 9.34
C ARG A 119 3.80 -4.76 9.81
N THR A 120 3.18 -4.05 8.88
CA THR A 120 2.13 -3.10 9.21
C THR A 120 0.92 -3.87 9.73
N ALA A 121 0.66 -3.79 11.03
CA ALA A 121 -0.47 -4.46 11.68
C ALA A 121 -1.75 -3.66 11.49
N ASP A 122 -1.66 -2.33 11.64
CA ASP A 122 -2.77 -1.41 11.43
C ASP A 122 -2.25 -0.05 10.91
N CYS A 123 -3.11 0.68 10.20
CA CYS A 123 -2.80 2.02 9.71
C CYS A 123 -4.08 2.87 9.74
N ILE A 124 -4.12 3.81 10.68
CA ILE A 124 -5.26 4.71 10.91
C ILE A 124 -4.89 6.12 10.49
N ARG A 125 -5.85 6.88 9.96
CA ARG A 125 -5.66 8.30 9.66
C ARG A 125 -6.36 9.15 10.70
N ARG A 126 -5.70 10.20 11.15
CA ARG A 126 -6.23 11.09 12.17
C ARG A 126 -5.78 12.52 11.92
N TYR A 127 -6.57 13.50 12.33
CA TYR A 127 -6.13 14.90 12.32
C TYR A 127 -5.03 15.11 13.36
N VAL A 128 -4.09 16.03 13.09
CA VAL A 128 -3.02 16.40 14.04
C VAL A 128 -3.62 16.79 15.40
N SER A 129 -4.73 17.54 15.40
CA SER A 129 -5.44 17.97 16.61
C SER A 129 -6.16 16.85 17.37
N GLU A 130 -6.43 15.72 16.72
CA GLU A 130 -7.19 14.62 17.31
C GLU A 130 -6.30 13.53 17.91
N VAL A 131 -4.98 13.58 17.69
CA VAL A 131 -4.02 12.62 18.27
C VAL A 131 -4.10 12.68 19.79
N SER A 132 -4.40 11.54 20.40
CA SER A 132 -4.54 11.44 21.86
C SER A 132 -3.19 11.41 22.58
N GLU A 133 -3.21 11.71 23.87
CA GLU A 133 -2.02 11.67 24.72
C GLU A 133 -1.37 10.27 24.74
N ASP A 134 -2.20 9.22 24.79
CA ASP A 134 -1.74 7.83 24.74
C ASP A 134 -1.06 7.52 23.39
N GLU A 135 -1.67 7.90 22.27
CA GLU A 135 -1.09 7.66 20.94
C GLU A 135 0.24 8.40 20.76
N ALA A 136 0.33 9.64 21.22
CA ALA A 136 1.58 10.40 21.16
C ALA A 136 2.69 9.72 22.00
N GLN A 137 2.37 9.27 23.21
CA GLN A 137 3.31 8.55 24.08
C GLN A 137 3.71 7.19 23.51
N ARG A 138 2.76 6.43 22.97
CA ARG A 138 3.03 5.19 22.24
C ARG A 138 3.83 5.43 20.97
N ALA A 139 3.80 6.63 20.39
CA ALA A 139 4.67 7.02 19.28
C ALA A 139 6.05 7.56 19.70
N GLY A 140 6.30 7.69 21.01
CA GLY A 140 7.58 8.14 21.56
C GLY A 140 7.67 9.65 21.80
N TYR A 141 6.56 10.37 21.66
CA TYR A 141 6.47 11.77 22.04
C TYR A 141 6.11 11.89 23.54
N PRO A 142 6.64 12.88 24.26
CA PRO A 142 6.37 13.04 25.68
C PRO A 142 4.92 13.49 25.98
N SER A 143 4.23 14.09 25.01
CA SER A 143 2.82 14.50 25.10
C SER A 143 2.21 14.75 23.72
N ALA A 144 0.88 14.82 23.61
CA ALA A 144 0.21 15.21 22.38
C ALA A 144 0.57 16.64 21.97
N ALA A 145 0.76 17.55 22.94
CA ALA A 145 1.21 18.92 22.68
C ALA A 145 2.65 18.96 22.12
N ALA A 146 3.54 18.09 22.59
CA ALA A 146 4.89 17.98 22.06
C ALA A 146 4.89 17.44 20.63
N PHE A 147 4.05 16.44 20.34
CA PHE A 147 3.81 15.97 18.97
C PHE A 147 3.29 17.09 18.07
N ALA A 148 2.25 17.82 18.49
CA ALA A 148 1.66 18.90 17.71
C ALA A 148 2.68 20.00 17.37
N LYS A 149 3.61 20.29 18.29
CA LYS A 149 4.71 21.24 18.07
C LYS A 149 5.71 20.74 17.02
N VAL A 150 6.03 19.45 17.01
CA VAL A 150 6.88 18.83 15.97
C VAL A 150 6.17 18.83 14.63
N ALA A 151 4.88 18.48 14.60
CA ALA A 151 4.09 18.47 13.38
C ALA A 151 3.97 19.86 12.74
N THR A 152 3.72 20.91 13.54
CA THR A 152 3.66 22.30 13.04
C THR A 152 5.04 22.88 12.73
N GLY A 153 6.06 22.55 13.52
CA GLY A 153 7.40 23.10 13.36
C GLY A 153 8.19 22.43 12.23
N ASP A 154 8.45 21.13 12.38
CA ASP A 154 9.37 20.38 11.52
C ASP A 154 8.69 19.93 10.23
N TRP A 155 7.40 19.59 10.30
CA TRP A 155 6.64 19.09 9.14
C TRP A 155 5.77 20.15 8.47
N GLY A 156 5.60 21.32 9.10
CA GLY A 156 4.77 22.42 8.59
C GLY A 156 3.27 22.11 8.52
N LEU A 157 2.81 21.04 9.18
CA LEU A 157 1.41 20.62 9.19
C LEU A 157 0.59 21.48 10.15
N GLN A 158 -0.66 21.75 9.80
CA GLN A 158 -1.63 22.44 10.65
C GLN A 158 -2.46 21.46 11.48
N ALA A 159 -3.22 22.00 12.44
CA ALA A 159 -4.11 21.21 13.31
C ALA A 159 -5.17 20.40 12.53
N GLU A 160 -5.59 20.89 11.37
CA GLU A 160 -6.56 20.25 10.47
C GLU A 160 -5.92 19.32 9.43
N ASP A 161 -4.59 19.20 9.41
CA ASP A 161 -3.91 18.27 8.51
C ASP A 161 -3.97 16.85 9.05
N VAL A 162 -3.89 15.88 8.14
CA VAL A 162 -4.02 14.45 8.46
C VAL A 162 -2.65 13.81 8.57
N VAL A 163 -2.48 13.03 9.64
CA VAL A 163 -1.33 12.15 9.87
C VAL A 163 -1.78 10.69 9.83
N ALA A 164 -0.85 9.81 9.48
CA ALA A 164 -1.02 8.36 9.56
C ALA A 164 -0.43 7.86 10.88
N LEU A 165 -1.21 7.09 11.63
CA LEU A 165 -0.80 6.31 12.79
C LEU A 165 -0.59 4.88 12.29
N ILE A 166 0.65 4.43 12.29
CA ILE A 166 1.06 3.15 11.72
C ILE A 166 1.52 2.26 12.87
N GLU A 167 0.81 1.16 13.10
CA GLU A 167 1.21 0.15 14.09
C GLU A 167 1.99 -0.96 13.40
N PHE A 168 3.19 -1.21 13.90
CA PHE A 168 4.08 -2.24 13.39
C PHE A 168 4.18 -3.43 14.36
N GLU A 169 4.08 -4.62 13.79
CA GLU A 169 4.45 -5.87 14.44
C GLU A 169 5.86 -6.27 14.01
N VAL A 170 6.71 -6.60 14.98
CA VAL A 170 8.09 -7.03 14.72
C VAL A 170 8.08 -8.48 14.26
N LEU A 171 8.56 -8.74 13.04
CA LEU A 171 8.66 -10.10 12.50
C LEU A 171 10.02 -10.73 12.80
N GLU A 172 11.10 -9.96 12.64
CA GLU A 172 12.47 -10.46 12.75
C GLU A 172 13.42 -9.32 13.14
N VAL A 173 14.24 -9.55 14.17
CA VAL A 173 15.35 -8.66 14.56
C VAL A 173 16.63 -9.48 14.40
N PRO A 174 17.45 -9.25 13.35
CA PRO A 174 18.77 -9.87 13.25
C PRO A 174 19.62 -9.44 14.46
N GLY A 175 19.95 -10.41 15.30
CA GLY A 175 20.82 -10.24 16.47
C GLY A 175 22.28 -10.01 16.12
#